data_AF-A0A315WAB0-F1
#
_entry.id   AF-A0A315WAB0-F1
#
_cell.length_a   1.000
_cell.length_b   1.000
_cell.length_c   1.000
_cell.angle_alpha   90.00
_cell.angle_beta   90.00
_cell.angle_gamma   90.00
#
_symmetry.space_group_name_H-M   'P 1'
#
loop_
_entity.id
_entity.type
_entity.pdbx_description
1 polymer ?
#
loop_
_entity_poly.entity_id
_entity_poly.type
_entity_poly.pdbx_seq_one_letter_code
_entity_poly.pdbx_strand_id
1 'polypeptide(L)'
;APAYHLILEGILILWIIRLLFSKTYKLHETYKLTEREKEDLIEEWQPDLLVPLISKDHPSLKYNIVSGPPSHKIIVNGKECINFASFNFLGLLDNERVKEKALMSLKKYGVGTCGPRGFYGTF
;
A
#
# COMPACT_ATOMS: atom_id res chain seq x y z
N ALA A 1 -45.26 31.39 -23.97
CA ALA A 1 -44.75 30.68 -22.78
C ALA A 1 -44.91 31.60 -21.57
N PRO A 2 -45.40 31.09 -20.45
CA PRO A 2 -45.79 31.93 -19.32
C PRO A 2 -44.57 32.55 -18.61
N ALA A 3 -44.72 33.80 -18.17
CA ALA A 3 -43.63 34.68 -17.71
C ALA A 3 -42.75 34.09 -16.60
N TYR A 4 -43.29 33.15 -15.81
CA TYR A 4 -42.55 32.46 -14.76
C TYR A 4 -41.38 31.61 -15.28
N HIS A 5 -41.46 31.04 -16.49
CA HIS A 5 -40.35 30.28 -17.07
C HIS A 5 -39.14 31.16 -17.39
N LEU A 6 -39.38 32.35 -17.95
CA LEU A 6 -38.30 33.30 -18.29
C LEU A 6 -37.61 33.86 -17.04
N ILE A 7 -38.39 34.11 -15.98
CA ILE A 7 -37.85 34.57 -14.69
C ILE A 7 -36.99 33.48 -14.03
N LEU A 8 -37.47 32.23 -14.02
CA LEU A 8 -36.73 31.09 -13.49
C LEU A 8 -35.41 30.86 -14.25
N GLU A 9 -35.46 30.91 -15.58
CA GLU A 9 -34.29 30.74 -16.45
C GLU A 9 -33.24 31.83 -16.21
N GLY A 10 -33.67 33.10 -16.06
CA GLY A 10 -32.78 34.21 -15.71
C GLY A 10 -32.09 34.03 -14.35
N ILE A 11 -32.82 33.55 -13.34
CA ILE A 11 -32.25 33.27 -12.01
C ILE A 11 -31.23 32.12 -12.09
N LEU A 12 -31.55 31.05 -12.83
CA LEU A 12 -30.65 29.91 -13.05
C LEU A 12 -29.35 30.33 -13.74
N ILE A 13 -29.43 31.14 -14.81
CA ILE A 13 -28.25 31.65 -15.51
C ILE A 13 -27.39 32.52 -14.59
N LEU A 14 -28.01 33.41 -13.81
CA LEU A 14 -27.31 34.23 -12.83
C LEU A 14 -26.60 33.35 -11.77
N TRP A 15 -27.26 32.27 -11.34
CA TRP A 15 -26.72 31.33 -10.36
C TRP A 15 -25.53 30.53 -10.93
N ILE A 16 -25.62 30.08 -12.19
CA ILE A 16 -24.54 29.41 -12.90
C ILE A 16 -23.35 30.35 -13.06
N ILE A 17 -23.57 31.59 -13.48
CA ILE A 17 -22.53 32.62 -13.59
C ILE A 17 -21.86 32.81 -12.23
N ARG A 18 -22.64 33.00 -11.16
CA ARG A 18 -22.12 33.14 -9.80
C ARG A 18 -21.28 31.93 -9.38
N LEU A 19 -21.71 30.69 -9.69
CA LEU A 19 -20.97 29.48 -9.36
C LEU A 19 -19.65 29.38 -10.14
N LEU A 20 -19.65 29.74 -11.43
CA LEU A 20 -18.45 29.74 -12.26
C LEU A 20 -17.40 30.78 -11.80
N PHE A 21 -17.85 31.92 -11.28
CA PHE A 21 -16.98 32.99 -10.77
C PHE A 21 -16.69 32.89 -9.26
N SER A 22 -17.46 32.09 -8.51
CA SER A 22 -17.16 31.85 -7.10
C SER A 22 -15.85 31.09 -7.00
N LYS A 23 -14.86 31.70 -6.33
CA LYS A 23 -13.56 31.06 -6.12
C LYS A 23 -13.77 29.71 -5.46
N THR A 24 -13.34 28.64 -6.12
CA THR A 24 -13.21 27.31 -5.52
C THR A 24 -12.50 27.47 -4.18
N TYR A 25 -13.18 27.04 -3.11
CA TYR A 25 -12.61 26.99 -1.78
C TYR A 25 -11.26 26.27 -1.85
N LYS A 26 -10.16 26.98 -1.60
CA LYS A 26 -8.84 26.38 -1.52
C LYS A 26 -8.79 25.58 -0.22
N LEU A 27 -9.09 24.29 -0.33
CA LEU A 27 -9.27 23.39 0.82
C LEU A 27 -7.98 23.19 1.63
N HIS A 28 -6.82 23.54 1.07
CA HIS A 28 -5.56 23.51 1.79
C HIS A 28 -4.55 24.48 1.16
N GLU A 29 -4.09 25.46 1.94
CA GLU A 29 -2.78 26.04 1.67
C GLU A 29 -1.76 24.96 2.04
N THR A 30 -1.08 24.39 1.05
CA THR A 30 0.00 23.44 1.29
C THR A 30 1.16 24.20 1.92
N TYR A 31 1.21 24.27 3.24
CA TYR A 31 2.36 24.77 3.96
C TYR A 31 3.53 23.83 3.66
N LYS A 32 4.54 24.32 2.94
CA LYS A 32 5.74 23.54 2.69
C LYS A 32 6.62 23.65 3.92
N LEU A 33 6.71 22.56 4.68
CA LEU A 33 7.65 22.42 5.80
C LEU A 33 9.08 22.68 5.32
N THR A 34 9.81 23.45 6.09
CA THR A 34 11.27 23.60 5.95
C THR A 34 11.96 22.28 6.30
N GLU A 35 13.20 22.08 5.84
CA GLU A 35 13.93 20.85 6.16
C GLU A 35 14.11 20.68 7.69
N ARG A 36 14.38 21.77 8.41
CA ARG A 36 14.50 21.74 9.89
C ARG A 36 13.24 21.21 10.57
N GLU A 37 12.07 21.70 10.18
CA GLU A 37 10.80 21.23 10.75
C GLU A 37 10.55 19.74 10.43
N LYS A 38 11.00 19.23 9.29
CA LYS A 38 10.92 17.80 8.98
C LYS A 38 11.84 16.99 9.88
N GLU A 39 13.08 17.44 10.07
CA GLU A 39 14.03 16.80 10.99
C GLU A 39 13.47 16.74 12.41
N ASP A 40 12.92 17.86 12.91
CA ASP A 40 12.32 17.94 14.24
C ASP A 40 11.13 16.96 14.37
N LEU A 41 10.26 16.88 13.35
CA LEU A 41 9.14 15.93 13.33
C LEU A 41 9.61 14.47 13.29
N ILE A 42 10.69 14.17 12.57
CA ILE A 42 11.26 12.81 12.51
C ILE A 42 11.86 12.43 13.86
N GLU A 43 12.51 13.36 14.55
CA GLU A 43 13.09 13.14 15.88
C GLU A 43 12.00 12.94 16.95
N GLU A 44 10.92 13.74 16.89
CA GLU A 44 9.79 13.62 17.82
C GLU A 44 8.96 12.35 17.58
N TRP A 45 8.92 11.85 16.34
CA TRP A 45 8.04 10.75 15.98
C TRP A 45 8.39 9.45 16.71
N GLN A 46 7.48 9.01 17.58
CA GLN A 46 7.49 7.70 18.21
C GLN A 46 6.25 6.93 17.71
N PRO A 47 6.42 5.79 17.00
CA PRO A 47 5.29 5.01 16.54
C PRO A 47 4.58 4.36 17.74
N ASP A 48 3.25 4.50 17.75
CA ASP A 48 2.43 3.69 18.63
C ASP A 48 2.57 2.21 18.29
N LEU A 49 2.50 1.37 19.32
CA LEU A 49 2.51 -0.07 19.14
C LEU A 49 1.24 -0.51 18.41
N LEU A 50 1.40 -1.18 17.27
CA LEU A 50 0.27 -1.77 16.52
C LEU A 50 -0.48 -2.85 17.31
N VAL A 51 0.18 -3.44 18.32
CA VAL A 51 -0.35 -4.51 19.17
C VAL A 51 0.10 -4.30 20.63
N PRO A 52 -0.68 -4.72 21.63
CA PRO A 52 -0.25 -4.68 23.03
C PRO A 52 1.07 -5.44 23.27
N LEU A 53 1.79 -5.05 24.32
CA LEU A 53 2.99 -5.76 24.74
C LEU A 53 2.64 -7.17 25.21
N ILE A 54 3.22 -8.17 24.55
CA ILE A 54 3.08 -9.59 24.91
C ILE A 54 4.29 -9.99 25.75
N SER A 55 4.08 -10.83 26.76
CA SER A 55 5.18 -11.42 27.55
C SER A 55 6.17 -12.16 26.63
N LYS A 56 7.47 -11.95 26.84
CA LYS A 56 8.53 -12.61 26.07
C LYS A 56 8.47 -14.15 26.18
N ASP A 57 7.88 -14.67 27.25
CA ASP A 57 7.74 -16.11 27.49
C ASP A 57 6.52 -16.74 26.79
N HIS A 58 5.73 -15.95 26.05
CA HIS A 58 4.53 -16.43 25.38
C HIS A 58 4.87 -17.58 24.41
N PRO A 59 4.19 -18.74 24.48
CA PRO A 59 4.51 -19.91 23.67
C PRO A 59 4.55 -19.64 22.15
N SER A 60 3.68 -18.76 21.65
CA SER A 60 3.66 -18.40 20.22
C SER A 60 4.90 -17.64 19.74
N LEU A 61 5.73 -17.11 20.65
CA LEU A 61 7.01 -16.49 20.30
C LEU A 61 8.14 -17.54 20.19
N LYS A 62 7.89 -18.79 20.60
CA LYS A 62 8.85 -19.90 20.51
C LYS A 62 8.62 -20.68 19.21
N TYR A 63 9.18 -20.18 18.11
CA TYR A 63 9.12 -20.85 16.81
C TYR A 63 10.53 -21.01 16.21
N ASN A 64 10.67 -21.98 15.33
CA ASN A 64 11.89 -22.16 14.56
C ASN A 64 11.92 -21.13 13.43
N ILE A 65 13.04 -20.41 13.31
CA ILE A 65 13.26 -19.45 12.23
C ILE A 65 13.98 -20.19 11.10
N VAL A 66 13.36 -20.22 9.93
CA VAL A 66 13.96 -20.73 8.70
C VAL A 66 14.53 -19.56 7.93
N SER A 67 15.81 -19.63 7.57
CA SER A 67 16.50 -18.64 6.76
C SER A 67 17.18 -19.28 5.54
N GLY A 68 17.49 -18.45 4.55
CA GLY A 68 18.03 -18.88 3.26
C GLY A 68 16.95 -19.13 2.20
N PRO A 69 17.36 -19.53 0.99
CA PRO A 69 16.43 -19.82 -0.09
C PRO A 69 15.54 -21.04 0.23
N PRO A 70 14.31 -21.08 -0.28
CA PRO A 70 13.38 -22.21 -0.09
C PRO A 70 13.77 -23.42 -0.96
N SER A 71 14.92 -24.03 -0.64
CA SER A 71 15.54 -25.11 -1.39
C SER A 71 15.56 -26.43 -0.58
N HIS A 72 16.24 -27.44 -1.14
CA HIS A 72 16.47 -28.74 -0.50
C HIS A 72 17.39 -28.65 0.74
N LYS A 73 18.20 -27.58 0.84
CA LYS A 73 18.98 -27.23 2.02
C LYS A 73 18.47 -25.89 2.57
N ILE A 74 18.25 -25.85 3.87
CA ILE A 74 17.75 -24.67 4.60
C ILE A 74 18.53 -24.48 5.89
N ILE A 75 18.45 -23.28 6.47
CA ILE A 75 19.04 -22.99 7.77
C ILE A 75 17.92 -22.84 8.79
N VAL A 76 17.92 -23.67 9.83
CA VAL A 76 16.94 -23.60 10.93
C VAL A 76 17.67 -23.17 12.20
N ASN A 77 17.32 -21.99 12.73
CA ASN A 77 17.98 -21.39 13.90
C ASN A 77 19.52 -21.38 13.78
N GLY A 78 20.05 -21.06 12.60
CA GLY A 78 21.48 -21.02 12.32
C GLY A 78 22.15 -22.36 12.01
N LYS A 79 21.40 -23.48 12.00
CA LYS A 79 21.93 -24.82 11.67
C LYS A 79 21.50 -25.25 10.27
N GLU A 80 22.44 -25.72 9.47
CA GLU A 80 22.15 -26.28 8.14
C GLU A 80 21.38 -27.60 8.27
N CYS A 81 20.30 -27.75 7.50
CA CYS A 81 19.39 -28.88 7.52
C CYS A 81 18.95 -29.24 6.09
N ILE A 82 18.57 -30.51 5.88
CA ILE A 82 17.91 -30.96 4.65
C ILE A 82 16.40 -30.80 4.81
N ASN A 83 15.75 -30.19 3.82
CA ASN A 83 14.34 -29.81 3.87
C ASN A 83 13.43 -30.92 3.32
N PHE A 84 12.91 -31.76 4.21
CA PHE A 84 11.89 -32.78 3.90
C PHE A 84 10.45 -32.30 4.18
N ALA A 85 10.27 -31.07 4.65
CA ALA A 85 8.97 -30.55 5.09
C ALA A 85 8.27 -29.69 4.03
N SER A 86 8.96 -29.29 2.96
CA SER A 86 8.39 -28.43 1.92
C SER A 86 7.64 -29.22 0.84
N PHE A 87 6.63 -28.58 0.25
CA PHE A 87 5.95 -29.06 -0.96
C PHE A 87 6.67 -28.63 -2.25
N ASN A 88 7.97 -28.30 -2.20
CA ASN A 88 8.76 -27.84 -3.34
C ASN A 88 9.29 -29.01 -4.19
N PHE A 89 8.41 -29.95 -4.56
CA PHE A 89 8.79 -31.20 -5.24
C PHE A 89 9.55 -30.99 -6.55
N LEU A 90 9.26 -29.89 -7.25
CA LEU A 90 9.88 -29.55 -8.54
C LEU A 90 11.08 -28.59 -8.42
N GLY A 91 11.41 -28.12 -7.21
CA GLY A 91 12.52 -27.19 -7.00
C GLY A 91 12.30 -25.80 -7.63
N LEU A 92 11.06 -25.38 -7.88
CA LEU A 92 10.77 -24.14 -8.60
C LEU A 92 10.90 -22.88 -7.73
N LEU A 93 10.77 -23.00 -6.41
CA LEU A 93 10.79 -21.83 -5.51
C LEU A 93 12.16 -21.12 -5.47
N ASP A 94 13.24 -21.83 -5.77
CA ASP A 94 14.61 -21.30 -5.79
C ASP A 94 15.17 -21.22 -7.23
N ASN A 95 14.32 -21.34 -8.24
CA ASN A 95 14.76 -21.35 -9.63
C ASN A 95 15.06 -19.92 -10.13
N GLU A 96 16.30 -19.67 -10.56
CA GLU A 96 16.73 -18.33 -11.04
C GLU A 96 15.89 -17.81 -12.21
N ARG A 97 15.54 -18.67 -13.17
CA ARG A 97 14.68 -18.27 -14.30
C ARG A 97 13.31 -17.78 -13.82
N VAL A 98 12.74 -18.42 -12.79
CA VAL A 98 11.45 -18.02 -12.21
C VAL A 98 11.60 -16.69 -11.48
N LYS A 99 12.66 -16.51 -10.68
CA LYS A 99 12.95 -15.25 -9.96
C LYS A 99 13.11 -14.07 -10.93
N GLU A 100 13.86 -14.24 -12.01
CA GLU A 100 14.05 -13.20 -13.03
C GLU A 100 12.73 -12.80 -13.69
N LYS A 101 11.89 -13.79 -14.06
CA LYS A 101 10.57 -13.54 -14.66
C LYS A 101 9.61 -12.87 -13.68
N ALA A 102 9.65 -13.24 -12.39
CA ALA A 102 8.89 -12.57 -11.34
C ALA A 102 9.35 -11.11 -11.17
N LEU A 103 10.66 -10.85 -11.14
CA LEU A 103 11.20 -9.49 -11.03
C LEU A 103 10.82 -8.61 -12.24
N MET A 104 10.93 -9.14 -13.45
CA MET A 104 10.48 -8.44 -14.67
C MET A 104 8.98 -8.11 -14.61
N SER A 105 8.17 -9.05 -14.12
CA SER A 105 6.73 -8.85 -13.98
C SER A 105 6.42 -7.78 -12.94
N LEU A 106 7.11 -7.79 -11.80
CA LEU A 106 6.97 -6.78 -10.74
C LEU A 106 7.33 -5.37 -11.26
N LYS A 107 8.43 -5.25 -12.02
CA LYS A 107 8.84 -3.97 -12.63
C LYS A 107 7.83 -3.47 -13.66
N LYS A 108 7.18 -4.38 -14.38
CA LYS A 108 6.20 -4.04 -15.43
C LYS A 108 4.81 -3.73 -14.87
N TYR A 109 4.35 -4.49 -13.88
CA TYR A 109 2.95 -4.48 -13.42
C TYR A 109 2.76 -3.97 -11.98
N GLY A 110 3.84 -3.72 -11.24
CA GLY A 110 3.78 -3.32 -9.83
C GLY A 110 3.59 -4.49 -8.86
N VAL A 111 3.34 -4.16 -7.60
CA VAL A 111 3.27 -5.13 -6.47
C VAL A 111 1.88 -5.73 -6.25
N GLY A 112 0.82 -5.03 -6.66
CA GLY A 112 -0.56 -5.42 -6.43
C GLY A 112 -1.54 -4.42 -7.02
N THR A 113 -2.76 -4.87 -7.32
CA THR A 113 -3.78 -4.07 -8.00
C THR A 113 -4.62 -3.18 -7.08
N CYS A 114 -4.51 -3.37 -5.76
CA CYS A 114 -5.29 -2.64 -4.74
C CYS A 114 -6.82 -2.67 -4.96
N GLY A 115 -7.35 -3.66 -5.68
CA GLY A 115 -8.78 -3.79 -5.95
C GLY A 115 -9.20 -5.15 -6.50
N PRO A 116 -10.48 -5.52 -6.36
CA PRO A 116 -11.00 -6.81 -6.82
C PRO A 116 -11.04 -6.88 -8.36
N ARG A 117 -11.13 -8.11 -8.89
CA ARG A 117 -11.43 -8.32 -10.32
C ARG A 117 -12.81 -7.72 -10.64
N GLY A 118 -12.98 -7.14 -11.82
CA GLY A 118 -14.18 -6.41 -12.23
C GLY A 118 -14.21 -4.94 -11.79
N PHE A 119 -13.19 -4.47 -11.07
CA PHE A 119 -13.02 -3.06 -10.73
C PHE A 119 -11.61 -2.59 -11.09
N TYR A 120 -10.70 -2.46 -10.12
CA TYR A 120 -9.31 -2.03 -10.35
C TYR A 120 -8.30 -3.18 -10.50
N GLY A 121 -8.75 -4.45 -10.45
CA GLY A 121 -7.90 -5.63 -10.63
C GLY A 121 -7.73 -6.06 -12.09
N THR A 122 -8.85 -6.24 -12.79
CA THR A 122 -8.95 -6.59 -14.21
C THR A 122 -10.33 -6.19 -14.72
N PHE A 123 -10.43 -5.66 -15.94
CA PHE A 123 -11.71 -5.50 -16.64
C PHE A 123 -12.23 -6.85 -17.16
#